data_AF-A0AA42CUA0-F1
#
_entry.id   AF-A0AA42CUA0-F1
#
_cell.length_a   1.000
_cell.length_b   1.000
_cell.length_c   1.000
_cell.angle_alpha   90.00
_cell.angle_beta   90.00
_cell.angle_gamma   90.00
#
_symmetry.space_group_name_H-M   'P 1'
#
loop_
_entity.id
_entity.type
_entity.pdbx_description
1 polymer ?
#
loop_
_entity_poly.entity_id
_entity_poly.type
_entity_poly.pdbx_seq_one_letter_code
_entity_poly.pdbx_strand_id
1 'polypeptide(L)'
;MKLEGLFDLYRSMKSQEIDRYRFSYMSGKAIFDVFFFIDESPFVLLFGVKSENFSFEIVVEKGFEIDPRFDRDTYKELCRILGLEYDPDRPFSPWSFFKEFNKNIPDQAFKLQKAAPHEVASYRSVAEEADKIYFLGWRDNTKRGEQVGVLNLEKTRRLLGEKAFERCQQKNISSCWTDNKKAAKDFALP
;
A
#
# COMPACT_ATOMS: atom_id res chain seq x y z
N MET A 1 -5.38 18.83 -3.13
CA MET A 1 -4.13 19.36 -3.73
C MET A 1 -3.59 18.37 -4.75
N LYS A 2 -2.78 18.80 -5.70
CA LYS A 2 -2.27 17.91 -6.76
C LYS A 2 -0.83 17.48 -6.48
N LEU A 3 -0.54 16.18 -6.66
CA LEU A 3 0.80 15.60 -6.55
C LEU A 3 1.40 15.37 -7.94
N GLU A 4 1.93 16.44 -8.55
CA GLU A 4 2.48 16.38 -9.91
C GLU A 4 3.66 15.41 -10.06
N GLY A 5 4.41 15.15 -8.98
CA GLY A 5 5.51 14.18 -8.99
C GLY A 5 5.05 12.75 -9.28
N LEU A 6 3.77 12.42 -9.07
CA LEU A 6 3.22 11.12 -9.45
C LEU A 6 3.10 10.92 -10.96
N PHE A 7 3.12 11.98 -11.77
CA PHE A 7 2.89 11.87 -13.21
C PHE A 7 3.98 11.05 -13.91
N ASP A 8 5.25 11.39 -13.68
CA ASP A 8 6.38 10.70 -14.31
C ASP A 8 6.55 9.29 -13.74
N LEU A 9 6.38 9.13 -12.42
CA LEU A 9 6.37 7.83 -11.77
C LEU A 9 5.30 6.91 -12.37
N TYR A 10 4.06 7.39 -12.49
CA TYR A 10 2.95 6.65 -13.07
C TYR A 10 3.26 6.23 -14.51
N ARG A 11 3.77 7.15 -15.34
CA ARG A 11 4.14 6.82 -16.73
C ARG A 11 5.22 5.74 -16.79
N SER A 12 6.24 5.85 -15.94
CA SER A 12 7.33 4.87 -15.84
C SER A 12 6.84 3.51 -15.34
N MET A 13 5.92 3.49 -14.38
CA MET A 13 5.27 2.26 -13.89
C MET A 13 4.45 1.59 -15.00
N LYS A 14 3.63 2.36 -15.73
CA LYS A 14 2.79 1.84 -16.82
C LYS A 14 3.61 1.25 -17.96
N SER A 15 4.70 1.89 -18.37
CA SER A 15 5.56 1.40 -19.45
C SER A 15 6.27 0.09 -19.10
N GLN A 16 6.38 -0.23 -17.81
CA GLN A 16 7.04 -1.42 -17.28
C GLN A 16 6.07 -2.47 -16.71
N GLU A 17 4.75 -2.25 -16.85
CA GLU A 17 3.70 -3.13 -16.31
C GLU A 17 3.80 -3.33 -14.78
N ILE A 18 4.15 -2.27 -14.07
CA ILE A 18 4.24 -2.25 -12.60
C ILE A 18 2.94 -1.68 -12.04
N ASP A 19 2.13 -2.54 -11.41
CA ASP A 19 0.84 -2.15 -10.81
C ASP A 19 0.99 -1.57 -9.39
N ARG A 20 2.01 -2.02 -8.64
CA ARG A 20 2.27 -1.61 -7.26
C ARG A 20 3.75 -1.34 -7.06
N TYR A 21 4.09 -0.14 -6.60
CA TYR A 21 5.48 0.31 -6.50
C TYR A 21 5.80 0.78 -5.09
N ARG A 22 6.99 0.43 -4.58
CA ARG A 22 7.47 0.86 -3.27
C ARG A 22 8.67 1.78 -3.42
N PHE A 23 8.69 2.87 -2.66
CA PHE A 23 9.85 3.73 -2.50
C PHE A 23 9.92 4.26 -1.07
N SER A 24 11.07 4.79 -0.67
CA SER A 24 11.23 5.37 0.67
C SER A 24 11.11 6.88 0.63
N TYR A 25 10.49 7.46 1.65
CA TYR A 25 10.39 8.90 1.85
C TYR A 25 10.80 9.23 3.29
N MET A 26 11.56 10.30 3.48
CA MET A 26 11.99 10.77 4.79
C MET A 26 11.38 12.15 5.04
N SER A 27 10.81 12.36 6.23
CA SER A 27 10.32 13.66 6.68
C SER A 27 10.52 13.80 8.18
N GLY A 28 11.16 14.89 8.61
CA GLY A 28 11.58 15.05 10.00
C GLY A 28 12.43 13.87 10.47
N LYS A 29 12.02 13.22 11.56
CA LYS A 29 12.69 12.03 12.11
C LYS A 29 12.15 10.71 11.56
N ALA A 30 11.11 10.74 10.72
CA ALA A 30 10.41 9.56 10.25
C ALA A 30 10.91 9.09 8.89
N ILE A 31 10.96 7.76 8.72
CA ILE A 31 11.19 7.11 7.43
C ILE A 31 9.97 6.27 7.08
N PHE A 32 9.39 6.57 5.93
CA PHE A 32 8.24 5.89 5.37
C PHE A 32 8.67 4.92 4.27
N ASP A 33 8.10 3.72 4.25
CA ASP A 33 7.85 2.99 3.01
C ASP A 33 6.55 3.51 2.41
N VAL A 34 6.64 4.11 1.24
CA VAL A 34 5.49 4.60 0.49
C VAL A 34 5.20 3.65 -0.64
N PHE A 35 3.95 3.21 -0.73
CA PHE A 35 3.47 2.38 -1.80
C PHE A 35 2.51 3.17 -2.68
N PHE A 36 2.67 3.06 -3.99
CA PHE A 36 1.72 3.61 -4.95
C PHE A 36 1.02 2.46 -5.69
N PHE A 37 -0.29 2.36 -5.47
CA PHE A 37 -1.16 1.34 -6.05
C PHE A 37 -1.96 1.94 -7.20
N ILE A 38 -1.63 1.54 -8.42
CA ILE A 38 -2.29 2.00 -9.65
C ILE A 38 -3.27 0.98 -10.23
N ASP A 39 -3.43 -0.15 -9.54
CA ASP A 39 -4.42 -1.19 -9.80
C ASP A 39 -5.71 -1.00 -8.99
N GLU A 40 -5.76 -0.03 -8.08
CA GLU A 40 -6.98 0.38 -7.37
C GLU A 40 -7.67 1.55 -8.11
N SER A 41 -8.98 1.69 -7.97
CA SER A 41 -9.73 2.81 -8.56
C SER A 41 -10.66 3.42 -7.52
N PRO A 42 -10.37 4.65 -7.03
CA PRO A 42 -9.21 5.50 -7.33
C PRO A 42 -7.87 4.90 -6.90
N PHE A 43 -6.75 5.47 -7.36
CA PHE A 43 -5.40 5.05 -6.96
C PHE A 43 -5.19 5.29 -5.46
N VAL A 44 -4.20 4.62 -4.87
CA VAL A 44 -3.92 4.75 -3.43
C VAL A 44 -2.42 4.95 -3.18
N LEU A 45 -2.10 5.86 -2.27
CA LEU A 45 -0.80 5.93 -1.60
C LEU A 45 -0.92 5.34 -0.20
N LEU A 46 -0.13 4.32 0.12
CA LEU A 46 0.01 3.79 1.48
C LEU A 46 1.34 4.24 2.06
N PHE A 47 1.30 4.93 3.20
CA PHE A 47 2.48 5.32 3.96
C PHE A 47 2.62 4.40 5.16
N GLY A 48 3.69 3.61 5.22
CA GLY A 48 4.04 2.77 6.36
C GLY A 48 5.29 3.29 7.06
N VAL A 49 5.24 3.49 8.38
CA VAL A 49 6.39 4.00 9.15
C VAL A 49 7.31 2.84 9.52
N LYS A 50 8.59 2.91 9.14
CA LYS A 50 9.51 1.78 9.34
C LYS A 50 9.80 1.43 10.79
N SER A 51 9.80 2.42 11.68
CA SER A 51 10.18 2.26 13.09
C SER A 51 9.01 1.86 13.99
N GLU A 52 7.77 1.91 13.49
CA GLU A 52 6.58 1.82 14.34
C GLU A 52 5.43 1.14 13.61
N ASN A 53 4.50 0.53 14.35
CA ASN A 53 3.30 -0.07 13.77
C ASN A 53 2.23 1.00 13.47
N PHE A 54 2.55 1.90 12.54
CA PHE A 54 1.65 2.96 12.10
C PHE A 54 1.70 3.09 10.58
N SER A 55 0.53 3.19 9.98
CA SER A 55 0.36 3.44 8.57
C SER A 55 -0.92 4.24 8.30
N PHE A 56 -0.96 4.90 7.15
CA PHE A 56 -2.16 5.57 6.66
C PHE A 56 -2.23 5.51 5.14
N GLU A 57 -3.45 5.59 4.61
CA GLU A 57 -3.72 5.58 3.18
C GLU A 57 -4.25 6.94 2.74
N ILE A 58 -3.85 7.38 1.54
CA ILE A 58 -4.37 8.55 0.86
C ILE A 58 -4.94 8.11 -0.48
N VAL A 59 -6.21 8.43 -0.68
CA VAL A 59 -6.85 8.27 -1.99
C VAL A 59 -6.27 9.29 -2.96
N VAL A 60 -5.86 8.81 -4.12
CA VAL A 60 -5.35 9.61 -5.23
C VAL A 60 -6.38 9.58 -6.35
N GLU A 61 -7.17 10.65 -6.41
CA GLU A 61 -8.19 10.85 -7.41
C GLU A 61 -7.60 11.11 -8.80
N LYS A 62 -8.47 11.05 -9.82
CA LYS A 62 -8.10 11.33 -11.20
C LYS A 62 -7.37 12.67 -11.31
N GLY A 63 -6.24 12.67 -12.02
CA GLY A 63 -5.39 13.85 -12.15
C GLY A 63 -4.35 13.98 -11.03
N PHE A 64 -4.17 12.95 -10.20
CA PHE A 64 -3.25 12.92 -9.06
C PHE A 64 -3.64 13.93 -7.97
N GLU A 65 -4.95 14.08 -7.75
CA GLU A 65 -5.50 14.94 -6.72
C GLU A 65 -5.68 14.15 -5.42
N ILE A 66 -5.33 14.77 -4.30
CA ILE A 66 -5.51 14.20 -2.96
C ILE A 66 -6.25 15.18 -2.06
N ASP A 67 -6.96 14.64 -1.08
CA ASP A 67 -7.35 15.39 0.12
C ASP A 67 -6.19 15.29 1.15
N PRO A 68 -5.50 16.40 1.49
CA PRO A 68 -4.40 16.35 2.43
C PRO A 68 -4.88 16.25 3.89
N ARG A 69 -6.18 16.31 4.17
CA ARG A 69 -6.71 16.29 5.54
C ARG A 69 -6.58 14.89 6.13
N PHE A 70 -6.19 14.86 7.39
CA PHE A 70 -6.21 13.65 8.22
C PHE A 70 -7.33 13.74 9.23
N ASP A 71 -7.86 12.58 9.63
CA ASP A 71 -8.63 12.49 10.87
C ASP A 71 -7.74 12.84 12.08
N ARG A 72 -8.38 13.09 13.21
CA ARG A 72 -7.71 13.58 14.42
C ARG A 72 -6.62 12.62 14.92
N ASP A 73 -6.86 11.32 14.85
CA ASP A 73 -5.96 10.32 15.44
C ASP A 73 -4.75 10.13 14.54
N THR A 74 -4.97 10.00 13.21
CA THR A 74 -3.89 9.96 12.22
C THR A 74 -3.04 11.22 12.26
N TYR A 75 -3.66 12.41 12.36
CA TYR A 75 -2.94 13.68 12.46
C TYR A 75 -2.04 13.73 13.69
N LYS A 76 -2.59 13.40 14.86
CA LYS A 76 -1.86 13.44 16.14
C LYS A 76 -0.67 12.49 16.11
N GLU A 77 -0.90 11.28 15.63
CA GLU A 77 0.15 10.26 15.57
C GLU A 77 1.23 10.60 14.55
N LEU A 78 0.85 11.15 13.40
CA LEU A 78 1.82 11.66 12.41
C LEU A 78 2.69 12.78 13.02
N CYS A 79 2.11 13.73 13.75
CA CYS A 79 2.89 14.77 14.43
C CYS A 79 3.92 14.18 15.40
N ARG A 80 3.53 13.17 16.18
CA ARG A 80 4.42 12.46 17.11
C ARG A 80 5.56 11.78 16.38
N ILE A 81 5.25 11.04 15.31
CA ILE A 81 6.22 10.26 14.52
C ILE A 81 7.22 11.16 13.80
N LEU A 82 6.77 12.30 13.27
CA LEU A 82 7.64 13.30 12.68
C LEU A 82 8.57 13.96 13.71
N GLY A 83 8.28 13.80 15.01
CA GLY A 83 9.06 14.37 16.11
C GLY A 83 8.86 15.87 16.27
N LEU A 84 7.67 16.35 15.94
CA LEU A 84 7.32 17.76 15.98
C LEU A 84 6.99 18.20 17.41
N GLU A 85 7.54 19.34 17.80
CA GLU A 85 7.13 20.04 19.01
C GLU A 85 5.99 21.00 18.67
N TYR A 86 5.06 21.19 19.60
CA TYR A 86 3.95 22.11 19.39
C TYR A 86 4.49 23.54 19.35
N ASP A 87 4.34 24.19 18.20
CA ASP A 87 4.66 25.60 17.98
C ASP A 87 3.38 26.31 17.50
N PRO A 88 2.79 27.21 18.32
CA PRO A 88 1.56 27.94 17.94
C PRO A 88 1.78 28.89 16.76
N ASP A 89 3.02 29.37 16.54
CA ASP A 89 3.35 30.28 15.44
C ASP A 89 3.64 29.51 14.14
N ARG A 90 3.98 28.22 14.24
CA ARG A 90 4.31 27.35 13.10
C ARG A 90 3.66 25.97 13.22
N PRO A 91 2.32 25.88 13.19
CA PRO A 91 1.65 24.61 13.31
C PRO A 91 2.00 23.69 12.14
N PHE A 92 2.11 22.39 12.42
CA PHE A 92 2.25 21.38 11.39
C PHE A 92 1.04 21.42 10.44
N SER A 93 1.34 21.49 9.15
CA SER A 93 0.35 21.50 8.09
C SER A 93 0.48 20.23 7.24
N PRO A 94 -0.56 19.40 7.16
CA PRO A 94 -0.59 18.25 6.25
C PRO A 94 -0.36 18.67 4.79
N TRP A 95 -0.83 19.87 4.42
CA TRP A 95 -0.58 20.42 3.09
C TRP A 95 0.92 20.65 2.85
N SER A 96 1.66 21.16 3.85
CA SER A 96 3.11 21.34 3.75
C SER A 96 3.84 19.99 3.67
N PHE A 97 3.41 18.98 4.44
CA PHE A 97 3.91 17.61 4.36
C PHE A 97 3.79 17.06 2.94
N PHE A 98 2.58 17.12 2.35
CA PHE A 98 2.36 16.61 1.00
C PHE A 98 3.05 17.45 -0.08
N LYS A 99 3.26 18.75 0.14
CA LYS A 99 4.04 19.60 -0.77
C LYS A 99 5.52 19.21 -0.78
N GLU A 100 6.08 18.86 0.37
CA GLU A 100 7.45 18.35 0.48
C GLU A 100 7.56 16.94 -0.12
N PHE A 101 6.65 16.04 0.25
CA PHE A 101 6.54 14.71 -0.33
C PHE A 101 6.52 14.75 -1.86
N ASN A 102 5.69 15.62 -2.45
CA ASN A 102 5.56 15.76 -3.90
C ASN A 102 6.89 16.01 -4.63
N LYS A 103 7.84 16.71 -3.98
CA LYS A 103 9.17 16.98 -4.53
C LYS A 103 10.15 15.81 -4.43
N ASN A 104 9.83 14.84 -3.58
CA ASN A 104 10.65 13.67 -3.29
C ASN A 104 10.10 12.37 -3.92
N ILE A 105 9.01 12.46 -4.68
CA ILE A 105 8.51 11.33 -5.45
C ILE A 105 9.53 11.01 -6.55
N PRO A 106 9.98 9.74 -6.68
CA PRO A 106 10.90 9.36 -7.75
C PRO A 106 10.19 9.51 -9.11
N ASP A 107 10.92 9.99 -10.11
CA ASP A 107 10.41 10.18 -11.47
C ASP A 107 10.44 8.89 -12.31
N GLN A 108 11.19 7.89 -11.86
CA GLN A 108 11.36 6.60 -12.53
C GLN A 108 11.06 5.42 -11.61
N ALA A 109 10.38 4.43 -12.17
CA ALA A 109 10.18 3.15 -11.53
C ALA A 109 11.30 2.16 -11.91
N PHE A 110 11.72 1.34 -10.95
CA PHE A 110 12.64 0.22 -11.19
C PHE A 110 11.97 -1.11 -10.82
N LYS A 111 12.06 -2.13 -11.69
CA LYS A 111 11.43 -3.44 -11.44
C LYS A 111 11.81 -4.07 -10.09
N LEU A 112 13.02 -3.83 -9.59
CA LEU A 112 13.48 -4.31 -8.29
C LEU A 112 12.69 -3.72 -7.10
N GLN A 113 12.05 -2.56 -7.30
CA GLN A 113 11.23 -1.85 -6.31
C GLN A 113 9.73 -2.12 -6.48
N LYS A 114 9.35 -3.10 -7.29
CA LYS A 114 7.97 -3.61 -7.31
C LYS A 114 7.60 -4.09 -5.90
N ALA A 115 6.45 -3.64 -5.41
CA ALA A 115 6.01 -3.97 -4.06
C ALA A 115 5.75 -5.48 -3.93
N ALA A 116 6.39 -6.12 -2.95
CA ALA A 116 6.13 -7.52 -2.63
C ALA A 116 4.90 -7.63 -1.70
N PRO A 117 4.12 -8.73 -1.77
CA PRO A 117 2.91 -8.89 -0.96
C PRO A 117 3.12 -8.72 0.55
N HIS A 118 4.20 -9.27 1.07
CA HIS A 118 4.51 -9.20 2.51
C HIS A 118 4.92 -7.78 2.94
N GLU A 119 5.48 -6.97 2.04
CA GLU A 119 5.80 -5.56 2.33
C GLU A 119 4.51 -4.75 2.46
N VAL A 120 3.52 -4.99 1.59
CA VAL A 120 2.19 -4.37 1.69
C VAL A 120 1.47 -4.85 2.95
N ALA A 121 1.44 -6.17 3.19
CA ALA A 121 0.76 -6.78 4.33
C ALA A 121 1.34 -6.35 5.69
N SER A 122 2.60 -5.92 5.74
CA SER A 122 3.20 -5.37 6.96
C SER A 122 2.58 -4.03 7.38
N TYR A 123 1.99 -3.27 6.45
CA TYR A 123 1.42 -1.95 6.72
C TYR A 123 -0.09 -1.88 6.45
N ARG A 124 -0.65 -2.85 5.73
CA ARG A 124 -2.08 -2.93 5.42
C ARG A 124 -2.66 -4.20 6.03
N SER A 125 -3.25 -4.07 7.22
CA SER A 125 -3.89 -5.19 7.90
C SER A 125 -5.27 -5.51 7.29
N VAL A 126 -5.59 -6.80 7.23
CA VAL A 126 -6.92 -7.30 6.87
C VAL A 126 -7.33 -8.29 7.95
N ALA A 127 -8.59 -8.22 8.42
CA ALA A 127 -9.05 -8.97 9.60
C ALA A 127 -8.87 -10.49 9.49
N GLU A 128 -8.92 -11.06 8.29
CA GLU A 128 -8.67 -12.48 8.06
C GLU A 128 -7.18 -12.81 8.29
N GLU A 129 -6.89 -13.52 9.38
CA GLU A 129 -5.55 -14.00 9.72
C GLU A 129 -4.50 -12.89 9.61
N ALA A 130 -4.72 -11.80 10.37
CA ALA A 130 -3.95 -10.56 10.28
C ALA A 130 -2.43 -10.74 10.56
N ASP A 131 -2.06 -11.76 11.32
CA ASP A 131 -0.69 -12.17 11.61
C ASP A 131 0.00 -12.87 10.43
N LYS A 132 -0.78 -13.42 9.49
CA LYS A 132 -0.28 -14.15 8.31
C LYS A 132 -0.08 -13.21 7.14
N ILE A 133 1.14 -12.69 7.04
CA ILE A 133 1.55 -11.68 6.04
C ILE A 133 2.35 -12.26 4.86
N TYR A 134 2.79 -13.52 4.94
CA TYR A 134 3.56 -14.15 3.87
C TYR A 134 2.65 -14.98 2.98
N PHE A 135 2.71 -14.72 1.68
CA PHE A 135 1.96 -15.50 0.70
C PHE A 135 2.48 -16.95 0.65
N LEU A 136 1.57 -17.92 0.77
CA LEU A 136 1.88 -19.37 0.80
C LEU A 136 1.51 -20.08 -0.51
N GLY A 137 0.54 -19.55 -1.26
CA GLY A 137 0.10 -20.12 -2.52
C GLY A 137 -1.41 -20.00 -2.74
N TRP A 138 -1.91 -20.83 -3.66
CA TRP A 138 -3.29 -20.85 -4.11
C TRP A 138 -3.97 -22.15 -3.72
N ARG A 139 -5.22 -22.06 -3.28
CA ARG A 139 -6.08 -23.22 -3.01
C ARG A 139 -7.27 -23.22 -3.97
N ASP A 140 -7.37 -24.27 -4.79
CA ASP A 140 -8.53 -24.53 -5.64
C ASP A 140 -9.65 -25.15 -4.80
N ASN A 141 -10.71 -24.38 -4.55
CA ASN A 141 -11.82 -24.80 -3.71
C ASN A 141 -12.76 -25.77 -4.46
N THR A 142 -12.77 -25.73 -5.80
CA THR A 142 -13.61 -26.61 -6.63
C THR A 142 -13.22 -28.07 -6.43
N LYS A 143 -11.91 -28.36 -6.36
CA LYS A 143 -11.39 -29.71 -6.07
C LYS A 143 -11.79 -30.26 -4.71
N ARG A 144 -12.26 -29.39 -3.80
CA ARG A 144 -12.66 -29.73 -2.43
C ARG A 144 -14.17 -29.65 -2.22
N GLY A 145 -14.94 -29.26 -3.24
CA GLY A 145 -16.37 -28.97 -3.10
C GLY A 145 -16.66 -27.77 -2.20
N GLU A 146 -15.70 -26.85 -2.07
CA GLU A 146 -15.77 -25.65 -1.24
C GLU A 146 -15.99 -24.39 -2.10
N GLN A 147 -16.33 -23.27 -1.47
CA GLN A 147 -16.42 -21.95 -2.12
C GLN A 147 -15.44 -20.96 -1.48
N VAL A 148 -14.88 -20.08 -2.29
CA VAL A 148 -14.03 -18.99 -1.82
C VAL A 148 -14.85 -18.02 -0.96
N GLY A 149 -14.33 -17.70 0.23
CA GLY A 149 -14.97 -16.78 1.16
C GLY A 149 -14.79 -15.31 0.76
N VAL A 150 -15.76 -14.48 1.11
CA VAL A 150 -15.75 -13.02 0.84
C VAL A 150 -14.56 -12.33 1.52
N LEU A 151 -14.25 -12.69 2.77
CA LEU A 151 -13.10 -12.12 3.48
C LEU A 151 -11.78 -12.47 2.78
N ASN A 152 -11.67 -13.67 2.19
CA ASN A 152 -10.44 -14.12 1.54
C ASN A 152 -10.23 -13.40 0.21
N LEU A 153 -11.34 -13.16 -0.51
CA LEU A 153 -11.33 -12.30 -1.69
C LEU A 153 -10.93 -10.87 -1.32
N GLU A 154 -11.43 -10.31 -0.22
CA GLU A 154 -11.06 -8.97 0.22
C GLU A 154 -9.57 -8.89 0.63
N LYS A 155 -9.06 -9.89 1.35
CA LYS A 155 -7.63 -10.02 1.66
C LYS A 155 -6.79 -10.10 0.38
N THR A 156 -7.24 -10.89 -0.60
CA THR A 156 -6.60 -11.00 -1.91
C THR A 156 -6.56 -9.64 -2.61
N ARG A 157 -7.67 -8.91 -2.66
CA ARG A 157 -7.77 -7.59 -3.30
C ARG A 157 -6.84 -6.57 -2.64
N ARG A 158 -6.91 -6.45 -1.31
CA ARG A 158 -6.14 -5.47 -0.53
C ARG A 158 -4.64 -5.74 -0.60
N LEU A 159 -4.21 -7.00 -0.56
CA LEU A 159 -2.78 -7.37 -0.46
C LEU A 159 -2.11 -7.72 -1.80
N LEU A 160 -2.85 -8.31 -2.75
CA LEU A 160 -2.31 -8.81 -4.03
C LEU A 160 -2.82 -8.07 -5.26
N GLY A 161 -3.91 -7.30 -5.14
CA GLY A 161 -4.42 -6.46 -6.22
C GLY A 161 -5.63 -6.99 -6.97
N GLU A 162 -6.18 -6.11 -7.80
CA GLU A 162 -7.47 -6.31 -8.46
C GLU A 162 -7.42 -7.53 -9.41
N LYS A 163 -6.34 -7.67 -10.18
CA LYS A 163 -6.14 -8.83 -11.07
C LYS A 163 -6.14 -10.17 -10.31
N ALA A 164 -5.59 -10.21 -9.10
CA ALA A 164 -5.59 -11.41 -8.28
C ALA A 164 -6.99 -11.69 -7.72
N PHE A 165 -7.69 -10.65 -7.27
CA PHE A 165 -9.07 -10.72 -6.79
C PHE A 165 -10.03 -11.26 -7.86
N GLU A 166 -10.07 -10.64 -9.04
CA GLU A 166 -10.94 -11.03 -10.16
C GLU A 166 -10.72 -12.50 -10.52
N ARG A 167 -9.46 -12.92 -10.58
CA ARG A 167 -9.09 -14.29 -10.94
C ARG A 167 -9.48 -15.30 -9.87
N CYS A 168 -9.31 -14.95 -8.59
CA CYS A 168 -9.71 -15.79 -7.47
C CYS A 168 -11.23 -15.96 -7.42
N GLN A 169 -11.98 -14.89 -7.66
CA GLN A 169 -13.43 -14.91 -7.75
C GLN A 169 -13.91 -15.79 -8.92
N GLN A 170 -13.35 -15.60 -10.12
CA GLN A 170 -13.74 -16.34 -11.32
C GLN A 170 -13.42 -17.84 -11.22
N LYS A 171 -12.27 -18.19 -10.64
CA LYS A 171 -11.79 -19.58 -10.60
C LYS A 171 -12.11 -20.31 -9.28
N ASN A 172 -12.81 -19.67 -8.35
CA ASN A 172 -13.08 -20.22 -7.02
C ASN A 172 -11.78 -20.61 -6.28
N ILE A 173 -10.78 -19.71 -6.29
CA ILE A 173 -9.46 -19.91 -5.69
C ILE A 173 -9.32 -19.03 -4.45
N SER A 174 -8.73 -19.56 -3.39
CA SER A 174 -8.32 -18.79 -2.20
C SER A 174 -6.84 -18.46 -2.22
N SER A 175 -6.48 -17.23 -1.86
CA SER A 175 -5.09 -16.91 -1.48
C SER A 175 -4.81 -17.48 -0.09
N CYS A 176 -3.69 -18.17 0.06
CA CYS A 176 -3.26 -18.76 1.33
C CYS A 176 -2.08 -17.98 1.88
N TRP A 177 -2.06 -17.78 3.20
CA TRP A 177 -1.06 -16.98 3.88
C TRP A 177 -0.48 -17.72 5.08
N THR A 178 0.71 -17.32 5.51
CA THR A 178 1.41 -17.84 6.70
C THR A 178 2.14 -16.71 7.43
N ASP A 179 2.33 -16.90 8.73
CA ASP A 179 3.20 -16.15 9.61
C ASP A 179 4.68 -16.61 9.49
N ASN A 180 4.92 -17.80 8.91
CA ASN A 180 6.25 -18.36 8.75
C ASN A 180 6.91 -17.90 7.44
N LYS A 181 7.84 -16.93 7.55
CA LYS A 181 8.65 -16.43 6.43
C LYS A 181 9.36 -17.52 5.63
N LYS A 182 9.79 -18.63 6.26
CA LYS A 182 10.49 -19.71 5.56
C LYS A 182 9.58 -20.53 4.64
N ALA A 183 8.27 -20.49 4.88
CA ALA A 183 7.28 -21.14 4.04
C ALA A 183 6.73 -20.21 2.93
N ALA A 184 7.15 -18.93 2.92
CA ALA A 184 6.73 -17.96 1.93
C ALA A 184 7.10 -18.42 0.51
N LYS A 185 6.19 -18.20 -0.43
CA LYS A 185 6.41 -18.42 -1.86
C LYS A 185 6.35 -17.10 -2.61
N ASP A 186 7.01 -17.08 -3.76
CA ASP A 186 6.87 -15.98 -4.69
C ASP A 186 5.43 -15.89 -5.20
N PHE A 187 4.94 -14.67 -5.29
CA PHE A 187 3.62 -14.41 -5.84
C PHE A 187 3.65 -14.46 -7.37
N ALA A 188 2.76 -15.27 -7.91
CA ALA A 188 2.37 -15.27 -9.32
C ALA A 188 0.86 -15.46 -9.39
N LEU A 189 0.21 -14.86 -10.40
CA LEU A 189 -1.22 -15.01 -10.62
C LEU A 189 -1.58 -16.51 -10.88
N PRO A 190 -2.73 -17.00 -10.37
CA PRO A 190 -3.17 -18.40 -10.53
C PRO A 190 -3.78 -18.72 -11.90
#